data_AF-A0A8H8BU82-F1
#
_entry.id   AF-A0A8H8BU82-F1
#
_cell.length_a   1.000
_cell.length_b   1.000
_cell.length_c   1.000
_cell.angle_alpha   90.00
_cell.angle_beta   90.00
_cell.angle_gamma   90.00
#
_symmetry.space_group_name_H-M   'P 1'
#
loop_
_entity.id
_entity.type
_entity.pdbx_description
1 polymer ?
#
loop_
_entity_poly.entity_id
_entity_poly.type
_entity_poly.pdbx_seq_one_letter_code
_entity_poly.pdbx_strand_id
1 'polypeptide(L)'
;MGKHGKAVKDGGRMVRDDSESLRKGAVKKSSAKPKEKPVAKTAKVDIECVVPLKLQQLTLNIFKDTFSEVLTSESLPTLLQEVKGRLYERDFEGAFGRKDYLEAYSVRWSPSRALCYQSILVDLLQYISAIFPACQNEKKRDIPSLRVIAFGGGAAEVVAFGAFLRHVLDTTQPLAIHGAGLNLDSLTITDSGTGAASVSEGSGSIDREIDLVLVDSADWKDVSLKLSSGLFTIPILSKYANAAARQTNIPLLNDGSLESTFVMANALELDRQQLLDLVGRERPLITLLFTLNELYTASISKTTKFLLNITSAVDAGTLLLIVDSPGSYSETTFGPAGNTEAPKKYPMKWLLEHALLGYETPRGQESPINLWEKVVSDDSKWFRVHESLRYPIPIENMRYQLHLYRRI
;
A
#
# COMPACT_ATOMS: atom_id res chain seq x y z
N MET A 1 -20.61 -50.62 -26.33
CA MET A 1 -20.20 -51.91 -25.72
C MET A 1 -19.79 -51.62 -24.30
N GLY A 2 -20.48 -52.22 -23.32
CA GLY A 2 -20.42 -51.78 -21.93
C GLY A 2 -19.82 -52.79 -20.95
N LYS A 3 -19.77 -52.30 -19.71
CA LYS A 3 -19.83 -52.99 -18.41
C LYS A 3 -18.55 -53.62 -17.81
N HIS A 4 -18.22 -53.04 -16.65
CA HIS A 4 -17.90 -53.66 -15.35
C HIS A 4 -16.77 -54.70 -15.22
N GLY A 5 -15.78 -54.36 -14.37
CA GLY A 5 -15.82 -54.78 -12.96
C GLY A 5 -14.73 -55.73 -12.43
N LYS A 6 -14.21 -55.37 -11.24
CA LYS A 6 -13.50 -56.16 -10.19
C LYS A 6 -12.05 -56.60 -10.51
N ALA A 7 -11.00 -56.19 -9.78
CA ALA A 7 -10.64 -56.25 -8.33
C ALA A 7 -9.90 -57.54 -7.93
N VAL A 8 -8.98 -57.39 -6.95
CA VAL A 8 -8.21 -58.38 -6.15
C VAL A 8 -6.81 -58.67 -6.73
N LYS A 9 -5.69 -58.86 -5.99
CA LYS A 9 -5.12 -58.56 -4.65
C LYS A 9 -3.73 -59.26 -4.62
N ASP A 10 -2.90 -58.99 -3.61
CA ASP A 10 -1.63 -59.67 -3.25
C ASP A 10 -0.40 -59.43 -4.14
N GLY A 11 0.84 -59.35 -3.65
CA GLY A 11 1.37 -59.54 -2.30
C GLY A 11 2.85 -59.99 -2.36
N GLY A 12 3.73 -59.33 -1.61
CA GLY A 12 5.08 -59.80 -1.23
C GLY A 12 6.17 -59.71 -2.31
N ARG A 13 7.47 -59.81 -2.03
CA ARG A 13 8.31 -59.72 -0.82
C ARG A 13 9.77 -59.75 -1.34
N MET A 14 10.64 -58.96 -0.69
CA MET A 14 12.11 -59.01 -0.57
C MET A 14 12.94 -59.95 -1.46
N VAL A 15 14.03 -59.40 -2.01
CA VAL A 15 15.35 -60.06 -2.04
C VAL A 15 16.41 -59.05 -1.57
N ARG A 16 17.05 -59.36 -0.44
CA ARG A 16 18.37 -58.86 -0.03
C ARG A 16 19.40 -59.75 -0.71
N ASP A 17 20.56 -59.20 -1.06
CA ASP A 17 21.79 -59.94 -0.83
C ASP A 17 22.93 -59.00 -0.42
N ASP A 18 23.60 -59.42 0.64
CA ASP A 18 24.66 -58.74 1.37
C ASP A 18 26.03 -59.08 0.77
N SER A 19 26.99 -58.17 0.86
CA SER A 19 28.38 -58.57 1.15
C SER A 19 29.15 -57.43 1.79
N GLU A 20 29.35 -57.57 3.10
CA GLU A 20 30.36 -56.86 3.88
C GLU A 20 31.77 -57.40 3.60
N SER A 21 32.80 -56.55 3.64
CA SER A 21 33.80 -56.62 4.73
C SER A 21 34.90 -55.55 4.65
N LEU A 22 34.91 -54.69 5.69
CA LEU A 22 36.04 -54.35 6.58
C LEU A 22 37.34 -53.72 6.02
N ARG A 23 37.65 -52.48 6.45
CA ARG A 23 38.57 -52.20 7.59
C ARG A 23 38.66 -50.70 7.95
N LYS A 24 38.97 -50.49 9.23
CA LYS A 24 38.85 -49.28 10.06
C LYS A 24 39.97 -48.24 9.87
N GLY A 25 39.64 -46.97 10.09
CA GLY A 25 40.58 -45.89 10.42
C GLY A 25 39.84 -44.70 11.02
N ALA A 26 39.87 -44.56 12.35
CA ALA A 26 39.20 -43.50 13.10
C ALA A 26 40.15 -42.29 13.30
N VAL A 27 39.69 -41.07 13.01
CA VAL A 27 40.32 -39.82 13.48
C VAL A 27 39.23 -38.85 13.97
N LYS A 28 39.54 -38.22 15.10
CA LYS A 28 38.70 -37.48 16.05
C LYS A 28 38.02 -36.22 15.48
N LYS A 29 36.75 -36.02 15.86
CA LYS A 29 36.01 -34.73 15.79
C LYS A 29 36.51 -33.79 16.90
N SER A 30 36.86 -32.55 16.54
CA SER A 30 36.93 -31.41 17.46
C SER A 30 35.84 -30.39 17.09
N SER A 31 34.93 -30.16 18.02
CA SER A 31 33.82 -29.21 17.94
C SER A 31 34.29 -27.77 18.15
N ALA A 32 34.08 -26.89 17.16
CA ALA A 32 34.21 -25.44 17.33
C ALA A 32 32.82 -24.84 17.66
N LYS A 33 32.73 -24.10 18.78
CA LYS A 33 31.53 -23.35 19.20
C LYS A 33 31.29 -22.15 18.28
N PRO A 34 30.04 -21.84 17.88
CA PRO A 34 29.72 -20.56 17.24
C PRO A 34 29.74 -19.43 18.27
N LYS A 35 30.40 -18.30 17.94
CA LYS A 35 30.33 -17.05 18.71
C LYS A 35 28.99 -16.36 18.45
N GLU A 36 28.21 -16.14 19.49
CA GLU A 36 27.01 -15.29 19.47
C GLU A 36 27.39 -13.84 19.17
N LYS A 37 26.69 -13.21 18.23
CA LYS A 37 26.70 -11.75 18.03
C LYS A 37 25.63 -11.12 18.94
N PRO A 38 25.87 -9.93 19.52
CA PRO A 38 24.94 -9.33 20.47
C PRO A 38 23.70 -8.82 19.74
N VAL A 39 22.53 -9.36 20.10
CA VAL A 39 21.22 -8.84 19.67
C VAL A 39 20.86 -7.69 20.59
N ALA A 40 20.91 -6.46 20.06
CA ALA A 40 20.31 -5.31 20.72
C ALA A 40 18.79 -5.54 20.79
N LYS A 41 18.28 -5.75 22.00
CA LYS A 41 16.85 -5.84 22.29
C LYS A 41 16.30 -4.42 22.41
N THR A 42 15.66 -3.91 21.37
CA THR A 42 14.74 -2.78 21.51
C THR A 42 13.36 -3.36 21.80
N ALA A 43 12.84 -3.07 22.99
CA ALA A 43 11.51 -3.51 23.40
C ALA A 43 10.45 -2.89 22.48
N LYS A 44 9.72 -3.72 21.74
CA LYS A 44 8.49 -3.33 21.05
C LYS A 44 7.40 -3.11 22.09
N VAL A 45 6.79 -1.94 22.09
CA VAL A 45 5.48 -1.73 22.69
C VAL A 45 4.48 -2.09 21.60
N ASP A 46 3.90 -3.29 21.69
CA ASP A 46 2.88 -3.77 20.73
C ASP A 46 1.55 -3.06 21.01
N ILE A 47 1.36 -1.90 20.38
CA ILE A 47 0.02 -1.44 20.00
C ILE A 47 -0.21 -2.02 18.61
N GLU A 48 -0.84 -3.18 18.51
CA GLU A 48 -1.35 -3.65 17.21
C GLU A 48 -2.44 -2.67 16.75
N CYS A 49 -2.07 -1.71 15.90
CA CYS A 49 -2.96 -0.72 15.35
C CYS A 49 -3.78 -1.38 14.21
N VAL A 50 -4.78 -2.17 14.58
CA VAL A 50 -5.60 -2.90 13.61
C VAL A 50 -6.69 -1.99 13.04
N VAL A 51 -6.76 -1.90 11.71
CA VAL A 51 -7.82 -1.16 11.01
C VAL A 51 -9.18 -1.78 11.31
N PRO A 52 -10.17 -1.03 11.86
CA PRO A 52 -11.49 -1.58 12.17
C PRO A 52 -12.21 -2.16 10.93
N LEU A 53 -12.88 -3.30 11.08
CA LEU A 53 -13.61 -3.96 9.98
C LEU A 53 -14.66 -3.05 9.32
N LYS A 54 -15.32 -2.19 10.12
CA LYS A 54 -16.27 -1.20 9.59
C LYS A 54 -15.59 -0.26 8.60
N LEU A 55 -14.40 0.24 8.95
CA LEU A 55 -13.65 1.14 8.08
C LEU A 55 -13.16 0.42 6.82
N GLN A 56 -12.66 -0.81 6.95
CA GLN A 56 -12.29 -1.64 5.78
C GLN A 56 -13.48 -1.86 4.83
N GLN A 57 -14.68 -2.11 5.36
CA GLN A 57 -15.88 -2.23 4.53
C GLN A 57 -16.25 -0.91 3.85
N LEU A 58 -16.10 0.23 4.53
CA LEU A 58 -16.31 1.55 3.92
C LEU A 58 -15.30 1.80 2.78
N THR A 59 -14.02 1.43 2.96
CA THR A 59 -12.99 1.48 1.90
C THR A 59 -13.43 0.71 0.65
N LEU A 60 -13.97 -0.50 0.80
CA LEU A 60 -14.49 -1.29 -0.32
C LEU A 60 -15.73 -0.66 -0.96
N ASN A 61 -16.60 -0.05 -0.15
CA ASN A 61 -17.83 0.58 -0.65
C ASN A 61 -17.54 1.76 -1.57
N ILE A 62 -16.44 2.50 -1.36
CA ILE A 62 -16.03 3.59 -2.28
C ILE A 62 -15.91 3.06 -3.71
N PHE A 63 -15.13 1.99 -3.94
CA PHE A 63 -15.00 1.40 -5.28
C PHE A 63 -16.34 0.87 -5.81
N LYS A 64 -17.12 0.20 -4.94
CA LYS A 64 -18.42 -0.38 -5.31
C LYS A 64 -19.39 0.69 -5.81
N ASP A 65 -19.46 1.80 -5.08
CA ASP A 65 -20.45 2.85 -5.33
C ASP A 65 -19.99 3.77 -6.45
N THR A 66 -18.69 4.09 -6.54
CA THR A 66 -18.11 4.89 -7.63
C THR A 66 -18.22 4.21 -8.99
N PHE A 67 -18.05 2.88 -9.05
CA PHE A 67 -18.04 2.12 -10.30
C PHE A 67 -19.16 1.08 -10.36
N SER A 68 -20.32 1.42 -9.82
CA SER A 68 -21.48 0.51 -9.76
C SER A 68 -21.90 0.02 -11.15
N GLU A 69 -21.90 0.91 -12.14
CA GLU A 69 -22.27 0.58 -13.53
C GLU A 69 -21.31 -0.45 -14.13
N VAL A 70 -20.01 -0.26 -13.92
CA VAL A 70 -18.95 -1.18 -14.38
C VAL A 70 -19.11 -2.54 -13.73
N LEU A 71 -19.38 -2.58 -12.41
CA LEU A 71 -19.58 -3.81 -11.64
C LEU A 71 -20.83 -4.59 -12.07
N THR A 72 -21.86 -3.90 -12.55
CA THR A 72 -23.10 -4.51 -13.05
C THR A 72 -23.07 -4.83 -14.55
N SER A 73 -22.02 -4.41 -15.27
CA SER A 73 -21.93 -4.60 -16.71
C SER A 73 -21.71 -6.07 -17.09
N GLU A 74 -22.46 -6.53 -18.08
CA GLU A 74 -22.27 -7.86 -18.68
C GLU A 74 -20.91 -8.00 -19.40
N SER A 75 -20.29 -6.88 -19.79
CA SER A 75 -18.98 -6.87 -20.46
C SER A 75 -17.79 -7.00 -19.50
N LEU A 76 -17.99 -6.80 -18.19
CA LEU A 76 -16.91 -6.78 -17.21
C LEU A 76 -16.05 -8.06 -17.23
N PRO A 77 -16.60 -9.29 -17.28
CA PRO A 77 -15.78 -10.50 -17.30
C PRO A 77 -14.80 -10.55 -18.49
N THR A 78 -15.24 -10.08 -19.66
CA THR A 78 -14.41 -10.00 -20.86
C THR A 78 -13.30 -8.97 -20.70
N LEU A 79 -13.66 -7.75 -20.24
CA LEU A 79 -12.67 -6.69 -19.97
C LEU A 79 -11.60 -7.15 -18.97
N LEU A 80 -12.00 -7.84 -17.89
CA LEU A 80 -11.06 -8.36 -16.89
C LEU A 80 -10.11 -9.41 -17.47
N GLN A 81 -10.56 -10.27 -18.38
CA GLN A 81 -9.70 -11.24 -19.06
C GLN A 81 -8.70 -10.54 -19.98
N GLU A 82 -9.15 -9.54 -20.75
CA GLU A 82 -8.28 -8.77 -21.64
C GLU A 82 -7.19 -8.02 -20.85
N VAL A 83 -7.58 -7.29 -19.80
CA VAL A 83 -6.62 -6.60 -18.92
C VAL A 83 -5.66 -7.59 -18.28
N LYS A 84 -6.15 -8.72 -17.77
CA LYS A 84 -5.30 -9.77 -17.19
C LYS A 84 -4.30 -10.34 -18.20
N GLY A 85 -4.72 -10.55 -19.45
CA GLY A 85 -3.84 -11.01 -20.53
C GLY A 85 -2.70 -10.03 -20.78
N ARG A 86 -3.01 -8.74 -20.93
CA ARG A 86 -2.00 -7.69 -21.14
C ARG A 86 -1.04 -7.56 -19.96
N LEU A 87 -1.54 -7.62 -18.73
CA LEU A 87 -0.70 -7.63 -17.52
C LEU A 87 0.23 -8.84 -17.46
N TYR A 88 -0.24 -10.02 -17.89
CA TYR A 88 0.59 -11.23 -17.96
C TYR A 88 1.72 -11.08 -18.99
N GLU A 89 1.41 -10.47 -20.13
CA GLU A 89 2.38 -10.18 -21.21
C GLU A 89 3.28 -8.99 -20.89
N ARG A 90 3.09 -8.32 -19.75
CA ARG A 90 3.76 -7.06 -19.37
C ARG A 90 3.53 -5.91 -20.36
N ASP A 91 2.43 -5.97 -21.11
CA ASP A 91 1.94 -4.87 -21.94
C ASP A 91 1.16 -3.87 -21.07
N PHE A 92 1.88 -3.07 -20.28
CA PHE A 92 1.28 -2.08 -19.38
C PHE A 92 0.65 -0.92 -20.14
N GLU A 93 1.27 -0.48 -21.25
CA GLU A 93 0.72 0.56 -22.11
C GLU A 93 -0.63 0.12 -22.67
N GLY A 94 -0.74 -1.12 -23.14
CA GLY A 94 -2.00 -1.69 -23.56
C GLY A 94 -2.97 -1.90 -22.40
N ALA A 95 -2.53 -2.40 -21.24
CA ALA A 95 -3.39 -2.67 -20.09
C ALA A 95 -4.03 -1.40 -19.51
N PHE A 96 -3.33 -0.26 -19.63
CA PHE A 96 -3.73 1.00 -19.01
C PHE A 96 -4.00 2.14 -20.00
N GLY A 97 -3.88 1.89 -21.31
CA GLY A 97 -4.11 2.89 -22.35
C GLY A 97 -5.58 3.17 -22.69
N ARG A 98 -6.54 2.48 -22.06
CA ARG A 98 -7.99 2.66 -22.28
C ARG A 98 -8.72 2.97 -20.99
N LYS A 99 -9.68 3.89 -21.05
CA LYS A 99 -10.48 4.30 -19.89
C LYS A 99 -11.29 3.15 -19.28
N ASP A 100 -11.92 2.33 -20.11
CA ASP A 100 -12.70 1.18 -19.64
C ASP A 100 -11.83 0.09 -18.99
N TYR A 101 -10.59 -0.06 -19.44
CA TYR A 101 -9.61 -0.94 -18.79
C TYR A 101 -9.15 -0.38 -17.44
N LEU A 102 -8.93 0.92 -17.32
CA LEU A 102 -8.58 1.56 -16.05
C LEU A 102 -9.70 1.40 -15.02
N GLU A 103 -10.96 1.57 -15.43
CA GLU A 103 -12.12 1.36 -14.55
C GLU A 103 -12.29 -0.13 -14.19
N ALA A 104 -12.19 -1.04 -15.16
CA ALA A 104 -12.22 -2.48 -14.91
C ALA A 104 -11.10 -2.91 -13.96
N TYR A 105 -9.90 -2.34 -14.12
CA TYR A 105 -8.78 -2.58 -13.22
C TYR A 105 -9.07 -2.07 -11.81
N SER A 106 -9.62 -0.85 -11.72
CA SER A 106 -9.98 -0.18 -10.47
C SER A 106 -11.00 -0.95 -9.65
N VAL A 107 -11.94 -1.64 -10.28
CA VAL A 107 -12.91 -2.45 -9.54
C VAL A 107 -12.35 -3.82 -9.13
N ARG A 108 -11.37 -4.38 -9.85
CA ARG A 108 -10.89 -5.75 -9.64
C ARG A 108 -9.66 -5.87 -8.75
N TRP A 109 -8.65 -5.03 -8.96
CA TRP A 109 -7.36 -5.18 -8.27
C TRP A 109 -7.13 -4.07 -7.25
N SER A 110 -7.62 -2.85 -7.50
CA SER A 110 -7.43 -1.73 -6.59
C SER A 110 -8.10 -1.86 -5.21
N PRO A 111 -9.25 -2.53 -4.99
CA PRO A 111 -9.87 -2.60 -3.67
C PRO A 111 -9.03 -3.42 -2.67
N SER A 112 -8.48 -4.55 -3.13
CA SER A 112 -7.60 -5.38 -2.30
C SER A 112 -6.28 -4.64 -1.98
N ARG A 113 -5.75 -3.91 -2.97
CA ARG A 113 -4.57 -3.05 -2.79
C ARG A 113 -4.84 -1.92 -1.81
N ALA A 114 -5.97 -1.23 -1.92
CA ALA A 114 -6.34 -0.14 -1.03
C ALA A 114 -6.43 -0.59 0.44
N LEU A 115 -7.05 -1.75 0.71
CA LEU A 115 -7.08 -2.33 2.04
C LEU A 115 -5.68 -2.67 2.57
N CYS A 116 -4.83 -3.26 1.72
CA CYS A 116 -3.45 -3.59 2.07
C CYS A 116 -2.64 -2.32 2.39
N TYR A 117 -2.71 -1.30 1.53
CA TYR A 117 -2.00 -0.05 1.67
C TYR A 117 -2.45 0.71 2.92
N GLN A 118 -3.77 0.75 3.17
CA GLN A 118 -4.31 1.34 4.39
C GLN A 118 -3.73 0.66 5.63
N SER A 119 -3.73 -0.68 5.68
CA SER A 119 -3.16 -1.44 6.80
C SER A 119 -1.68 -1.12 6.99
N ILE A 120 -0.91 -1.06 5.90
CA ILE A 120 0.51 -0.71 5.93
C ILE A 120 0.72 0.70 6.49
N LEU A 121 -0.05 1.69 6.04
CA LEU A 121 0.06 3.07 6.50
C LEU A 121 -0.26 3.19 8.00
N VAL A 122 -1.28 2.45 8.48
CA VAL A 122 -1.62 2.38 9.91
C VAL A 122 -0.51 1.69 10.72
N ASP A 123 0.03 0.58 10.25
CA ASP A 123 1.16 -0.11 10.91
C ASP A 123 2.41 0.78 11.00
N LEU A 124 2.60 1.68 10.04
CA LEU A 124 3.72 2.62 9.97
C LEU A 124 3.41 3.96 10.64
N LEU A 125 2.25 4.13 11.28
CA LEU A 125 1.79 5.41 11.83
C LEU A 125 2.78 6.01 12.83
N GLN A 126 3.46 5.17 13.62
CA GLN A 126 4.48 5.63 14.58
C GLN A 126 5.69 6.33 13.92
N TYR A 127 5.96 6.06 12.64
CA TYR A 127 7.01 6.74 11.87
C TYR A 127 6.45 7.91 11.07
N ILE A 128 5.25 7.76 10.52
CA ILE A 128 4.56 8.79 9.74
C ILE A 128 4.17 9.98 10.62
N SER A 129 3.82 9.76 11.90
CA SER A 129 3.46 10.82 12.85
C SER A 129 4.53 11.90 13.02
N ALA A 130 5.80 11.58 12.76
CA ALA A 130 6.91 12.53 12.78
C ALA A 130 6.80 13.60 11.67
N ILE A 131 6.12 13.30 10.57
CA ILE A 131 5.92 14.21 9.43
C ILE A 131 4.44 14.52 9.16
N PHE A 132 3.52 14.01 9.99
CA PHE A 132 2.08 14.20 9.83
C PHE A 132 1.48 15.07 10.94
N PRO A 133 1.16 16.34 10.66
CA PRO A 133 0.59 17.28 11.64
C PRO A 133 -0.66 16.81 12.37
N ALA A 134 -1.56 16.07 11.70
CA ALA A 134 -2.80 15.57 12.32
C ALA A 134 -2.56 14.58 13.48
N CYS A 135 -1.34 14.03 13.60
CA CYS A 135 -0.93 13.17 14.70
C CYS A 135 -0.29 13.93 15.86
N GLN A 136 -0.07 15.24 15.72
CA GLN A 136 0.65 16.07 16.68
C GLN A 136 -0.33 16.91 17.49
N ASN A 137 -0.18 16.93 18.83
CA ASN A 137 -1.07 17.64 19.75
C ASN A 137 -0.79 19.14 19.87
N GLU A 138 0.03 19.72 18.99
CA GLU A 138 0.48 21.11 19.14
C GLU A 138 -0.50 22.10 18.50
N LYS A 139 -0.85 23.15 19.26
CA LYS A 139 -1.74 24.25 18.84
C LYS A 139 -1.16 25.10 17.71
N LYS A 140 0.07 24.83 17.26
CA LYS A 140 0.76 25.52 16.18
C LYS A 140 1.39 24.47 15.28
N ARG A 141 0.79 24.25 14.11
CA ARG A 141 1.31 23.32 13.12
C ARG A 141 2.42 24.03 12.33
N ASP A 142 3.66 23.53 12.39
CA ASP A 142 4.75 24.05 11.56
C ASP A 142 4.58 23.67 10.08
N ILE A 143 3.87 22.57 9.82
CA ILE A 143 3.53 22.06 8.48
C ILE A 143 2.00 21.96 8.42
N PRO A 144 1.33 22.43 7.34
CA PRO A 144 -0.13 22.51 7.31
C PRO A 144 -0.80 21.14 7.13
N SER A 145 -0.19 20.28 6.30
CA SER A 145 -0.74 18.99 5.85
C SER A 145 0.36 17.95 5.68
N LEU A 146 0.01 16.66 5.67
CA LEU A 146 0.92 15.63 5.17
C LEU A 146 0.94 15.67 3.65
N ARG A 147 2.08 16.04 3.07
CA ARG A 147 2.31 15.90 1.63
C ARG A 147 2.72 14.48 1.29
N VAL A 148 2.05 13.92 0.28
CA VAL A 148 2.28 12.56 -0.21
C VAL A 148 2.55 12.61 -1.70
N ILE A 149 3.57 11.88 -2.16
CA ILE A 149 3.85 11.68 -3.58
C ILE A 149 3.85 10.19 -3.86
N ALA A 150 2.79 9.71 -4.50
CA ALA A 150 2.66 8.32 -4.89
C ALA A 150 3.08 8.14 -6.35
N PHE A 151 4.21 7.47 -6.55
CA PHE A 151 4.67 7.04 -7.86
C PHE A 151 4.12 5.66 -8.19
N GLY A 152 3.45 5.57 -9.33
CA GLY A 152 2.72 4.39 -9.75
C GLY A 152 1.33 4.31 -9.13
N GLY A 153 0.36 3.97 -9.95
CA GLY A 153 -1.03 3.83 -9.54
C GLY A 153 -1.79 5.16 -9.47
N GLY A 154 -2.98 5.09 -8.90
CA GLY A 154 -3.91 6.22 -8.79
C GLY A 154 -5.17 5.81 -8.04
N ALA A 155 -5.79 4.70 -8.45
CA ALA A 155 -7.06 4.26 -7.89
C ALA A 155 -6.95 3.74 -6.44
N ALA A 156 -5.98 2.86 -6.17
CA ALA A 156 -5.84 2.25 -4.84
C ALA A 156 -5.33 3.26 -3.82
N GLU A 157 -4.40 4.12 -4.26
CA GLU A 157 -3.70 5.13 -3.48
C GLU A 157 -4.68 6.16 -2.91
N VAL A 158 -5.55 6.73 -3.76
CA VAL A 158 -6.58 7.70 -3.33
C VAL A 158 -7.42 7.15 -2.18
N VAL A 159 -7.97 5.95 -2.36
CA VAL A 159 -8.88 5.38 -1.37
C VAL A 159 -8.13 4.91 -0.12
N ALA A 160 -6.91 4.39 -0.27
CA ALA A 160 -6.06 3.99 0.85
C ALA A 160 -5.70 5.18 1.75
N PHE A 161 -5.27 6.30 1.17
CA PHE A 161 -4.93 7.51 1.92
C PHE A 161 -6.19 8.15 2.54
N GLY A 162 -7.33 8.12 1.85
CA GLY A 162 -8.58 8.58 2.42
C GLY A 162 -9.02 7.76 3.64
N ALA A 163 -8.93 6.44 3.55
CA ALA A 163 -9.27 5.54 4.65
C ALA A 163 -8.23 5.57 5.78
N PHE A 164 -6.96 5.79 5.47
CA PHE A 164 -5.90 6.03 6.45
C PHE A 164 -6.14 7.33 7.22
N LEU A 165 -6.45 8.44 6.54
CA LEU A 165 -6.80 9.70 7.19
C LEU A 165 -7.99 9.52 8.11
N ARG A 166 -9.04 8.81 7.66
CA ARG A 166 -10.19 8.52 8.49
C ARG A 166 -9.81 7.78 9.77
N HIS A 167 -8.94 6.78 9.67
CA HIS A 167 -8.43 6.05 10.84
C HIS A 167 -7.69 6.96 11.81
N VAL A 168 -6.82 7.83 11.30
CA VAL A 168 -6.08 8.80 12.12
C VAL A 168 -7.05 9.73 12.84
N LEU A 169 -7.99 10.35 12.12
CA LEU A 169 -8.98 11.26 12.72
C LEU A 169 -9.83 10.58 13.78
N ASP A 170 -10.33 9.35 13.53
CA ASP A 170 -11.13 8.62 14.51
C ASP A 170 -10.31 8.26 15.78
N THR A 171 -8.98 8.13 15.67
CA THR A 171 -8.09 7.73 16.77
C THR A 171 -7.50 8.93 17.53
N THR A 172 -7.15 10.02 16.85
CA THR A 172 -6.54 11.22 17.44
C THR A 172 -7.56 12.25 17.86
N GLN A 173 -8.71 12.30 17.19
CA GLN A 173 -9.87 13.11 17.54
C GLN A 173 -11.04 12.18 17.85
N PRO A 174 -10.96 11.35 18.92
CA PRO A 174 -12.10 10.57 19.35
C PRO A 174 -13.22 11.56 19.62
N LEU A 175 -14.20 11.56 18.73
CA LEU A 175 -15.22 12.58 18.67
C LEU A 175 -15.73 12.93 20.06
N ALA A 176 -15.79 14.23 20.34
CA ALA A 176 -16.72 14.84 21.27
C ALA A 176 -18.21 14.56 20.94
N ILE A 177 -18.51 13.53 20.13
CA ILE A 177 -19.84 12.99 19.76
C ILE A 177 -20.16 11.72 20.59
N HIS A 178 -19.54 11.58 21.76
CA HIS A 178 -20.09 10.78 22.88
C HIS A 178 -20.57 11.67 24.04
N GLY A 179 -20.86 12.95 23.76
CA GLY A 179 -21.21 13.96 24.77
C GLY A 179 -22.50 14.76 24.53
N ALA A 180 -23.34 14.40 23.55
CA ALA A 180 -24.79 14.56 23.75
C ALA A 180 -25.21 13.29 24.51
N GLY A 181 -24.96 13.18 25.82
CA GLY A 181 -25.62 14.10 26.73
C GLY A 181 -27.12 14.08 26.46
N LEU A 182 -27.72 12.90 26.21
CA LEU A 182 -29.10 12.65 26.61
C LEU A 182 -29.13 12.92 28.11
N ASN A 183 -29.32 14.19 28.47
CA ASN A 183 -29.69 14.53 29.82
C ASN A 183 -31.05 13.86 30.02
N LEU A 184 -31.08 12.84 30.86
CA LEU A 184 -32.29 12.11 31.21
C LEU A 184 -33.34 13.07 31.83
N ASP A 185 -32.92 14.26 32.23
CA ASP A 185 -33.76 15.37 32.70
C ASP A 185 -34.51 16.12 31.57
N SER A 186 -34.22 15.86 30.29
CA SER A 186 -34.91 16.48 29.15
C SER A 186 -36.20 15.74 28.73
N LEU A 187 -36.55 14.64 29.39
CA LEU A 187 -37.77 13.88 29.13
C LEU A 187 -38.96 14.28 30.01
N THR A 188 -38.85 15.34 30.81
CA THR A 188 -40.02 15.92 31.45
C THR A 188 -40.76 16.81 30.47
N ILE A 189 -41.99 16.41 30.13
CA ILE A 189 -42.97 17.22 29.44
C ILE A 189 -43.24 18.45 30.31
N THR A 190 -42.62 19.58 29.96
CA THR A 190 -43.15 20.90 30.32
C THR A 190 -43.20 21.75 29.07
N ASP A 191 -44.43 22.07 28.72
CA ASP A 191 -44.86 22.97 27.68
C ASP A 191 -44.23 24.36 27.83
N SER A 192 -44.16 25.10 26.72
CA SER A 192 -43.82 26.53 26.55
C SER A 192 -42.34 26.98 26.48
N GLY A 193 -42.03 27.72 25.40
CA GLY A 193 -40.94 28.70 25.39
C GLY A 193 -40.10 28.77 24.12
N THR A 194 -40.43 29.69 23.22
CA THR A 194 -39.66 30.15 22.05
C THR A 194 -38.18 30.40 22.31
N GLY A 195 -37.30 29.78 21.52
CA GLY A 195 -35.86 30.09 21.49
C GLY A 195 -35.23 29.61 20.19
N ALA A 196 -35.23 30.47 19.17
CA ALA A 196 -34.49 30.25 17.94
C ALA A 196 -32.98 30.27 18.25
N ALA A 197 -32.35 29.10 18.29
CA ALA A 197 -30.90 28.99 18.30
C ALA A 197 -30.40 29.27 16.88
N SER A 198 -29.88 30.48 16.68
CA SER A 198 -29.12 30.85 15.50
C SER A 198 -27.88 29.97 15.41
N VAL A 199 -27.87 29.04 14.46
CA VAL A 199 -26.67 28.32 14.04
C VAL A 199 -25.73 29.35 13.42
N SER A 200 -24.66 29.68 14.12
CA SER A 200 -23.56 30.45 13.55
C SER A 200 -22.90 29.59 12.48
N GLU A 201 -23.20 29.87 11.22
CA GLU A 201 -22.40 29.41 10.08
C GLU A 201 -21.01 30.05 10.18
N GLY A 202 -20.11 29.37 10.90
CA GLY A 202 -18.68 29.65 10.81
C GLY A 202 -18.18 29.15 9.48
N SER A 203 -17.88 30.06 8.55
CA SER A 203 -17.12 29.79 7.33
C SER A 203 -15.65 29.51 7.65
N GLY A 204 -15.37 28.53 8.51
CA GLY A 204 -14.02 28.02 8.73
C GLY A 204 -13.66 27.16 7.52
N SER A 205 -12.65 27.56 6.74
CA SER A 205 -12.08 26.64 5.76
C SER A 205 -11.65 25.38 6.51
N ILE A 206 -12.14 24.21 6.09
CA ILE A 206 -11.65 22.96 6.65
C ILE A 206 -10.16 22.88 6.30
N ASP A 207 -9.32 22.72 7.32
CA ASP A 207 -7.87 22.59 7.11
C ASP A 207 -7.61 21.27 6.38
N ARG A 208 -6.95 21.38 5.23
CA ARG A 208 -6.49 20.24 4.43
C ARG A 208 -5.50 19.42 5.27
N GLU A 209 -5.80 18.14 5.50
CA GLU A 209 -4.94 17.26 6.31
C GLU A 209 -3.95 16.47 5.45
N ILE A 210 -4.35 16.05 4.25
CA ILE A 210 -3.47 15.36 3.29
C ILE A 210 -3.50 16.06 1.92
N ASP A 211 -2.32 16.31 1.37
CA ASP A 211 -2.08 16.74 -0.01
C ASP A 211 -1.45 15.58 -0.78
N LEU A 212 -2.26 14.87 -1.57
CA LEU A 212 -1.87 13.65 -2.29
C LEU A 212 -1.59 13.95 -3.76
N VAL A 213 -0.32 13.82 -4.16
CA VAL A 213 0.11 13.89 -5.55
C VAL A 213 0.32 12.48 -6.10
N LEU A 214 -0.44 12.13 -7.14
CA LEU A 214 -0.38 10.85 -7.83
C LEU A 214 0.39 11.04 -9.15
N VAL A 215 1.37 10.19 -9.41
CA VAL A 215 2.22 10.28 -10.60
C VAL A 215 2.27 8.93 -11.30
N ASP A 216 1.76 8.86 -12.53
CA ASP A 216 1.78 7.65 -13.35
C ASP A 216 1.83 8.01 -14.84
N SER A 217 2.34 7.11 -15.68
CA SER A 217 2.37 7.27 -17.13
C SER A 217 0.99 7.10 -17.79
N ALA A 218 0.09 6.31 -17.20
CA ALA A 218 -1.26 6.09 -17.68
C ALA A 218 -2.22 7.17 -17.15
N ASP A 219 -3.26 7.50 -17.92
CA ASP A 219 -4.20 8.59 -17.58
C ASP A 219 -5.23 8.18 -16.52
N TRP A 220 -4.81 8.10 -15.25
CA TRP A 220 -5.68 7.81 -14.11
C TRP A 220 -6.51 9.02 -13.64
N LYS A 221 -6.49 10.14 -14.37
CA LYS A 221 -7.13 11.40 -13.93
C LYS A 221 -8.61 11.22 -13.64
N ASP A 222 -9.37 10.65 -14.57
CA ASP A 222 -10.82 10.47 -14.41
C ASP A 222 -11.14 9.51 -13.27
N VAL A 223 -10.39 8.41 -13.16
CA VAL A 223 -10.56 7.40 -12.11
C VAL A 223 -10.26 7.98 -10.72
N SER A 224 -9.14 8.68 -10.57
CA SER A 224 -8.75 9.31 -9.32
C SER A 224 -9.76 10.38 -8.89
N LEU A 225 -10.24 11.22 -9.80
CA LEU A 225 -11.27 12.23 -9.51
C LEU A 225 -12.60 11.61 -9.07
N LYS A 226 -13.05 10.53 -9.74
CA LYS A 226 -14.27 9.80 -9.37
C LYS A 226 -14.15 9.18 -7.97
N LEU A 227 -13.01 8.57 -7.66
CA LEU A 227 -12.76 7.96 -6.36
C LEU A 227 -12.61 9.01 -5.25
N SER A 228 -11.91 10.11 -5.51
CA SER A 228 -11.79 11.23 -4.57
C SER A 228 -13.16 11.83 -4.25
N SER A 229 -14.00 12.07 -5.27
CA SER A 229 -15.40 12.49 -5.06
C SER A 229 -16.18 11.49 -4.19
N GLY A 230 -15.92 10.19 -4.37
CA GLY A 230 -16.51 9.13 -3.55
C GLY A 230 -16.18 9.24 -2.06
N LEU A 231 -14.99 9.73 -1.69
CA LEU A 231 -14.58 9.89 -0.27
C LEU A 231 -15.46 10.91 0.47
N PHE A 232 -16.00 11.90 -0.24
CA PHE A 232 -16.82 12.99 0.30
C PHE A 232 -18.31 12.78 0.07
N THR A 233 -18.69 11.71 -0.63
CA THR A 233 -20.09 11.41 -0.92
C THR A 233 -20.73 10.61 0.22
N ILE A 234 -21.94 11.00 0.61
CA ILE A 234 -22.72 10.25 1.61
C ILE A 234 -23.08 8.87 1.04
N PRO A 235 -22.78 7.76 1.73
CA PRO A 235 -23.10 6.43 1.24
C PRO A 235 -24.61 6.24 1.01
N ILE A 236 -24.96 5.57 -0.10
CA ILE A 236 -26.35 5.22 -0.39
C ILE A 236 -26.76 4.04 0.49
N LEU A 237 -27.73 4.29 1.37
CA LEU A 237 -28.28 3.25 2.22
C LEU A 237 -29.37 2.44 1.51
N SER A 238 -29.46 1.16 1.87
CA SER A 238 -30.62 0.32 1.51
C SER A 238 -31.92 0.92 2.05
N LYS A 239 -33.02 0.73 1.33
CA LYS A 239 -34.37 1.06 1.82
C LYS A 239 -34.70 0.41 3.18
N TYR A 240 -34.06 -0.70 3.50
CA TYR A 240 -34.22 -1.44 4.76
C TYR A 240 -33.18 -1.11 5.83
N ALA A 241 -32.35 -0.08 5.63
CA ALA A 241 -31.37 0.33 6.63
C ALA A 241 -32.07 0.77 7.94
N ASN A 242 -31.58 0.23 9.07
CA ASN A 242 -32.11 0.51 10.40
C ASN A 242 -31.82 1.95 10.86
N ALA A 243 -32.45 2.38 11.95
CA ALA A 243 -32.33 3.75 12.46
C ALA A 243 -30.88 4.14 12.80
N ALA A 244 -30.12 3.23 13.42
CA ALA A 244 -28.72 3.46 13.76
C ALA A 244 -27.84 3.68 12.52
N ALA A 245 -28.02 2.88 11.46
CA ALA A 245 -27.30 3.04 10.20
C ALA A 245 -27.59 4.39 9.54
N ARG A 246 -28.86 4.85 9.60
CA ARG A 246 -29.26 6.17 9.09
C ARG A 246 -28.66 7.32 9.90
N GLN A 247 -28.59 7.19 11.22
CA GLN A 247 -28.03 8.21 12.11
C GLN A 247 -26.51 8.38 11.95
N THR A 248 -25.80 7.30 11.60
CA THR A 248 -24.34 7.33 11.40
C THR A 248 -23.93 7.43 9.94
N ASN A 249 -24.85 7.80 9.04
CA ASN A 249 -24.59 7.86 7.60
C ASN A 249 -23.90 9.16 7.22
N ILE A 250 -22.58 9.15 7.30
CA ILE A 250 -21.72 10.27 6.95
C ILE A 250 -20.74 9.84 5.85
N PRO A 251 -20.19 10.80 5.08
CA PRO A 251 -19.10 10.51 4.16
C PRO A 251 -17.88 9.91 4.88
N LEU A 252 -16.97 9.31 4.11
CA LEU A 252 -15.73 8.78 4.69
C LEU A 252 -14.90 9.91 5.30
N LEU A 253 -14.79 11.04 4.58
CA LEU A 253 -14.06 12.24 4.98
C LEU A 253 -14.93 13.49 4.84
N ASN A 254 -14.62 14.53 5.61
CA ASN A 254 -15.20 15.85 5.38
C ASN A 254 -14.59 16.45 4.11
N ASP A 255 -15.38 17.23 3.38
CA ASP A 255 -14.93 17.90 2.15
C ASP A 255 -13.67 18.75 2.42
N GLY A 256 -12.71 18.71 1.50
CA GLY A 256 -11.42 19.40 1.63
C GLY A 256 -10.39 18.77 2.59
N SER A 257 -10.73 17.72 3.36
CA SER A 257 -9.77 17.11 4.30
C SER A 257 -8.61 16.38 3.58
N LEU A 258 -8.85 15.91 2.36
CA LEU A 258 -7.85 15.31 1.48
C LEU A 258 -7.98 15.96 0.11
N GLU A 259 -6.88 16.45 -0.42
CA GLU A 259 -6.81 16.93 -1.80
C GLU A 259 -5.98 15.95 -2.63
N SER A 260 -6.47 15.56 -3.81
CA SER A 260 -5.76 14.67 -4.72
C SER A 260 -5.46 15.36 -6.04
N THR A 261 -4.19 15.45 -6.40
CA THR A 261 -3.73 15.95 -7.70
C THR A 261 -3.14 14.80 -8.52
N PHE A 262 -3.55 14.66 -9.78
CA PHE A 262 -2.99 13.67 -10.70
C PHE A 262 -2.05 14.33 -11.72
N VAL A 263 -0.85 13.78 -11.87
CA VAL A 263 0.18 14.20 -12.82
C VAL A 263 0.51 13.02 -13.74
N MET A 264 0.12 13.13 -15.01
CA MET A 264 0.46 12.13 -16.02
C MET A 264 1.93 12.31 -16.45
N ALA A 265 2.82 11.49 -15.91
CA ALA A 265 4.26 11.55 -16.21
C ALA A 265 4.93 10.19 -16.03
N ASN A 266 5.92 9.90 -16.87
CA ASN A 266 6.78 8.73 -16.71
C ASN A 266 7.86 9.03 -15.66
N ALA A 267 7.83 8.32 -14.53
CA ALA A 267 8.79 8.49 -13.45
C ALA A 267 10.26 8.33 -13.89
N LEU A 268 10.52 7.48 -14.90
CA LEU A 268 11.88 7.26 -15.43
C LEU A 268 12.39 8.39 -16.35
N GLU A 269 11.52 9.33 -16.70
CA GLU A 269 11.81 10.46 -17.58
C GLU A 269 11.79 11.80 -16.85
N LEU A 270 11.33 11.83 -15.59
CA LEU A 270 11.37 13.02 -14.75
C LEU A 270 12.82 13.47 -14.53
N ASP A 271 13.08 14.73 -14.84
CA ASP A 271 14.33 15.39 -14.50
C ASP A 271 14.34 15.87 -13.03
N ARG A 272 15.50 16.42 -12.62
CA ARG A 272 15.67 16.90 -11.24
C ARG A 272 14.76 18.09 -10.91
N GLN A 273 14.54 19.00 -11.85
CA GLN A 273 13.71 20.19 -11.60
C GLN A 273 12.24 19.80 -11.46
N GLN A 274 11.75 18.91 -12.32
CA GLN A 274 10.40 18.37 -12.23
C GLN A 274 10.16 17.64 -10.91
N LEU A 275 11.15 16.87 -10.43
CA LEU A 275 11.08 16.22 -9.11
C LEU A 275 11.08 17.23 -7.95
N LEU A 276 11.89 18.29 -8.03
CA LEU A 276 11.88 19.38 -7.04
C LEU A 276 10.52 20.07 -6.99
N ASP A 277 9.92 20.34 -8.16
CA ASP A 277 8.60 20.98 -8.25
C ASP A 277 7.49 20.07 -7.69
N LEU A 278 7.57 18.76 -7.93
CA LEU A 278 6.66 17.77 -7.35
C LEU A 278 6.82 17.65 -5.82
N VAL A 279 8.07 17.59 -5.33
CA VAL A 279 8.37 17.49 -3.90
C VAL A 279 7.93 18.73 -3.14
N GLY A 280 8.16 19.92 -3.72
CA GLY A 280 7.87 21.18 -3.06
C GLY A 280 8.83 21.45 -1.90
N ARG A 281 8.37 22.18 -0.89
CA ARG A 281 9.18 22.63 0.26
C ARG A 281 8.89 21.86 1.56
N GLU A 282 8.00 20.88 1.50
CA GLU A 282 7.58 20.10 2.66
C GLU A 282 8.41 18.83 2.76
N ARG A 283 8.29 18.10 3.88
CA ARG A 283 8.88 16.77 4.05
C ARG A 283 7.86 15.71 3.65
N PRO A 284 7.89 15.19 2.41
CA PRO A 284 6.82 14.32 1.95
C PRO A 284 6.96 12.89 2.51
N LEU A 285 5.85 12.17 2.44
CA LEU A 285 5.87 10.72 2.30
C LEU A 285 5.88 10.37 0.82
N ILE A 286 6.99 9.82 0.32
CA ILE A 286 7.09 9.31 -1.04
C ILE A 286 6.78 7.81 -1.03
N THR A 287 5.89 7.35 -1.90
CA THR A 287 5.52 5.94 -1.97
C THR A 287 5.72 5.36 -3.37
N LEU A 288 6.21 4.12 -3.43
CA LEU A 288 6.23 3.27 -4.62
C LEU A 288 5.53 1.96 -4.24
N LEU A 289 4.26 1.80 -4.63
CA LEU A 289 3.40 0.71 -4.18
C LEU A 289 3.11 -0.24 -5.35
N PHE A 290 3.85 -1.35 -5.41
CA PHE A 290 3.88 -2.32 -6.52
C PHE A 290 4.32 -1.68 -7.84
N THR A 291 5.35 -0.84 -7.76
CA THR A 291 5.84 -0.01 -8.87
C THR A 291 7.33 -0.19 -9.12
N LEU A 292 8.13 -0.27 -8.05
CA LEU A 292 9.59 -0.22 -8.16
C LEU A 292 10.15 -1.38 -8.98
N ASN A 293 9.58 -2.57 -8.84
CA ASN A 293 9.96 -3.72 -9.63
C ASN A 293 9.74 -3.52 -11.14
N GLU A 294 8.63 -2.90 -11.52
CA GLU A 294 8.33 -2.61 -12.93
C GLU A 294 9.28 -1.56 -13.49
N LEU A 295 9.64 -0.55 -12.70
CA LEU A 295 10.67 0.43 -13.07
C LEU A 295 12.02 -0.25 -13.34
N TYR A 296 12.48 -1.11 -12.43
CA TYR A 296 13.74 -1.84 -12.60
C TYR A 296 13.71 -2.85 -13.75
N THR A 297 12.54 -3.40 -14.06
CA THR A 297 12.34 -4.27 -15.22
C THR A 297 12.42 -3.46 -16.52
N ALA A 298 11.86 -2.25 -16.55
CA ALA A 298 11.93 -1.36 -17.69
C ALA A 298 13.35 -0.82 -17.92
N SER A 299 14.05 -0.38 -16.87
CA SER A 299 15.44 0.05 -16.95
C SER A 299 16.10 0.18 -15.57
N ILE A 300 17.15 -0.61 -15.33
CA ILE A 300 17.96 -0.49 -14.11
C ILE A 300 18.60 0.89 -13.99
N SER A 301 19.26 1.37 -15.06
CA SER A 301 19.99 2.63 -15.02
C SER A 301 19.08 3.85 -14.83
N LYS A 302 17.93 3.91 -15.53
CA LYS A 302 16.97 5.00 -15.34
C LYS A 302 16.34 4.96 -13.96
N THR A 303 16.03 3.77 -13.42
CA THR A 303 15.46 3.63 -12.08
C THR A 303 16.45 4.05 -11.00
N THR A 304 17.72 3.63 -11.10
CA THR A 304 18.77 4.10 -10.19
C THR A 304 18.95 5.61 -10.28
N LYS A 305 18.96 6.19 -11.49
CA LYS A 305 18.99 7.65 -11.68
C LYS A 305 17.79 8.35 -11.03
N PHE A 306 16.59 7.80 -11.18
CA PHE A 306 15.38 8.32 -10.56
C PHE A 306 15.49 8.34 -9.03
N LEU A 307 15.96 7.26 -8.39
CA LEU A 307 16.17 7.21 -6.93
C LEU A 307 17.25 8.20 -6.45
N LEU A 308 18.33 8.37 -7.22
CA LEU A 308 19.37 9.37 -6.92
C LEU A 308 18.85 10.80 -7.07
N ASN A 309 17.99 11.04 -8.06
CA ASN A 309 17.33 12.34 -8.23
C ASN A 309 16.37 12.64 -7.07
N ILE A 310 15.57 11.65 -6.63
CA ILE A 310 14.75 11.78 -5.41
C ILE A 310 15.63 12.14 -4.21
N THR A 311 16.72 11.40 -4.00
CA THR A 311 17.66 11.64 -2.89
C THR A 311 18.21 13.07 -2.88
N SER A 312 18.42 13.65 -4.06
CA SER A 312 18.92 15.01 -4.23
C SER A 312 17.82 16.08 -4.14
N ALA A 313 16.55 15.71 -4.28
CA ALA A 313 15.42 16.64 -4.34
C ALA A 313 14.69 16.78 -2.99
N VAL A 314 15.00 15.93 -2.00
CA VAL A 314 14.28 15.87 -0.73
C VAL A 314 15.15 16.22 0.47
N ASP A 315 14.53 16.86 1.46
CA ASP A 315 15.18 17.24 2.72
C ASP A 315 15.24 16.09 3.73
N ALA A 316 16.14 16.22 4.71
CA ALA A 316 16.26 15.30 5.84
C ALA A 316 14.93 15.18 6.62
N GLY A 317 14.60 13.95 7.02
CA GLY A 317 13.32 13.59 7.63
C GLY A 317 12.26 13.09 6.65
N THR A 318 12.44 13.29 5.34
CA THR A 318 11.57 12.72 4.30
C THR A 318 11.50 11.20 4.42
N LEU A 319 10.30 10.63 4.22
CA LEU A 319 10.09 9.17 4.23
C LEU A 319 9.93 8.64 2.80
N LEU A 320 10.57 7.51 2.52
CA LEU A 320 10.42 6.76 1.28
C LEU A 320 9.92 5.34 1.60
N LEU A 321 8.67 5.06 1.23
CA LEU A 321 8.01 3.78 1.43
C LEU A 321 7.97 2.98 0.12
N ILE A 322 8.58 1.81 0.15
CA ILE A 322 8.53 0.83 -0.93
C ILE A 322 7.69 -0.36 -0.47
N VAL A 323 6.68 -0.72 -1.26
CA VAL A 323 5.92 -1.96 -1.10
C VAL A 323 5.92 -2.64 -2.45
N ASP A 324 6.30 -3.92 -2.52
CA ASP A 324 6.32 -4.64 -3.80
C ASP A 324 6.07 -6.14 -3.61
N SER A 325 5.93 -6.87 -4.72
CA SER A 325 5.83 -8.34 -4.67
C SER A 325 7.16 -8.94 -4.20
N PRO A 326 7.16 -9.95 -3.30
CA PRO A 326 8.40 -10.58 -2.85
C PRO A 326 8.83 -11.74 -3.77
N GLY A 327 10.06 -12.24 -3.56
CA GLY A 327 10.55 -13.46 -4.20
C GLY A 327 10.99 -13.26 -5.65
N SER A 328 10.77 -14.26 -6.51
CA SER A 328 11.20 -14.22 -7.93
C SER A 328 10.55 -13.12 -8.75
N TYR A 329 9.44 -12.54 -8.27
CA TYR A 329 8.83 -11.36 -8.87
C TYR A 329 9.66 -10.10 -8.65
N SER A 330 10.58 -10.09 -7.68
CA SER A 330 11.45 -8.97 -7.33
C SER A 330 12.89 -9.11 -7.84
N GLU A 331 13.07 -9.82 -8.94
CA GLU A 331 14.38 -9.99 -9.59
C GLU A 331 14.35 -9.34 -10.97
N THR A 332 15.30 -8.45 -11.25
CA THR A 332 15.55 -7.94 -12.61
C THR A 332 16.76 -8.64 -13.22
N THR A 333 16.72 -8.83 -14.54
CA THR A 333 17.72 -9.59 -15.29
C THR A 333 18.55 -8.64 -16.14
N PHE A 334 19.88 -8.69 -16.02
CA PHE A 334 20.79 -7.80 -16.76
C PHE A 334 21.93 -8.61 -17.39
N GLY A 335 22.21 -8.32 -18.66
CA GLY A 335 23.24 -8.97 -19.48
C GLY A 335 22.68 -9.51 -20.80
N PRO A 336 23.52 -9.66 -21.85
CA PRO A 336 23.07 -10.16 -23.14
C PRO A 336 22.60 -11.61 -23.03
N ALA A 337 21.42 -11.91 -23.58
CA ALA A 337 20.99 -13.28 -23.85
C ALA A 337 21.73 -13.78 -25.10
N GLY A 338 23.03 -14.01 -25.00
CA GLY A 338 23.87 -14.35 -26.15
C GLY A 338 25.22 -14.94 -25.74
N ASN A 339 25.30 -16.27 -25.85
CA ASN A 339 26.44 -17.19 -25.80
C ASN A 339 27.51 -16.97 -24.71
N THR A 340 27.49 -17.92 -23.76
CA THR A 340 28.46 -18.29 -22.70
C THR A 340 28.19 -17.84 -21.27
N GLU A 341 27.34 -16.83 -21.00
CA GLU A 341 26.97 -16.47 -19.63
C GLU A 341 25.46 -16.33 -19.45
N ALA A 342 24.93 -16.95 -18.39
CA ALA A 342 23.54 -16.76 -17.99
C ALA A 342 23.35 -15.31 -17.52
N PRO A 343 22.24 -14.65 -17.88
CA PRO A 343 22.05 -13.26 -17.52
C PRO A 343 21.95 -13.14 -15.98
N LYS A 344 22.62 -12.12 -15.43
CA LYS A 344 22.72 -11.95 -13.98
C LYS A 344 21.41 -11.42 -13.44
N LYS A 345 20.93 -12.07 -12.37
CA LYS A 345 19.74 -11.65 -11.65
C LYS A 345 20.13 -10.79 -10.47
N TYR A 346 19.50 -9.63 -10.35
CA TYR A 346 19.70 -8.72 -9.24
C TYR A 346 18.38 -8.60 -8.45
N PRO A 347 18.38 -8.94 -7.15
CA PRO A 347 17.23 -8.68 -6.30
C PRO A 347 16.95 -7.17 -6.24
N MET A 348 15.69 -6.77 -6.40
CA MET A 348 15.25 -5.37 -6.37
C MET A 348 15.72 -4.67 -5.10
N LYS A 349 15.56 -5.34 -3.94
CA LYS A 349 16.04 -4.83 -2.64
C LYS A 349 17.53 -4.52 -2.66
N TRP A 350 18.35 -5.36 -3.32
CA TRP A 350 19.79 -5.13 -3.42
C TRP A 350 20.10 -3.88 -4.25
N LEU A 351 19.42 -3.69 -5.39
CA LEU A 351 19.56 -2.48 -6.22
C LEU A 351 19.10 -1.22 -5.49
N LEU A 352 17.98 -1.31 -4.78
CA LEU A 352 17.44 -0.24 -3.95
C LEU A 352 18.43 0.16 -2.85
N GLU A 353 18.95 -0.81 -2.08
CA GLU A 353 19.91 -0.53 -1.01
C GLU A 353 21.21 0.05 -1.56
N HIS A 354 21.69 -0.46 -2.70
CA HIS A 354 22.87 0.10 -3.37
C HIS A 354 22.67 1.56 -3.80
N ALA A 355 21.46 1.93 -4.24
CA ALA A 355 21.14 3.30 -4.65
C ALA A 355 20.97 4.25 -3.45
N LEU A 356 20.44 3.77 -2.32
CA LEU A 356 20.08 4.63 -1.17
C LEU A 356 21.14 4.66 -0.05
N LEU A 357 21.78 3.52 0.22
CA LEU A 357 22.70 3.32 1.34
C LEU A 357 24.18 3.29 0.89
N GLY A 358 24.44 3.46 -0.41
CA GLY A 358 25.77 3.30 -0.96
C GLY A 358 26.30 1.86 -0.86
N TYR A 359 27.57 1.69 -1.19
CA TYR A 359 28.24 0.39 -1.20
C TYR A 359 29.74 0.53 -0.95
N GLU A 360 30.34 -0.52 -0.38
CA GLU A 360 31.79 -0.67 -0.36
C GLU A 360 32.27 -1.09 -1.76
N THR A 361 33.12 -0.27 -2.37
CA THR A 361 33.83 -0.73 -3.58
C THR A 361 34.82 -1.83 -3.19
N PRO A 362 35.13 -2.79 -4.09
CA PRO A 362 36.16 -3.82 -3.84
C PRO A 362 37.56 -3.25 -3.52
N ARG A 363 37.77 -1.95 -3.70
CA ARG A 363 39.02 -1.23 -3.41
C ARG A 363 39.01 -0.50 -2.06
N GLY A 364 38.00 -0.73 -1.22
CA GLY A 364 37.91 -0.11 0.11
C GLY A 364 37.69 1.40 0.09
N GLN A 365 37.31 1.97 -1.06
CA GLN A 365 36.81 3.34 -1.12
C GLN A 365 35.33 3.30 -0.75
N GLU A 366 35.00 3.93 0.38
CA GLU A 366 33.63 4.19 0.81
C GLU A 366 32.91 5.00 -0.28
N SER A 367 31.75 4.51 -0.74
CA SER A 367 30.80 5.36 -1.46
C SER A 367 30.37 6.53 -0.57
N PRO A 368 29.90 7.66 -1.14
CA PRO A 368 29.55 8.83 -0.36
C PRO A 368 28.47 8.49 0.68
N ILE A 369 28.62 9.12 1.84
CA ILE A 369 27.70 9.27 2.99
C ILE A 369 26.34 8.59 2.76
N ASN A 370 25.99 7.61 3.61
CA ASN A 370 24.63 7.06 3.71
C ASN A 370 23.61 8.20 3.77
N LEU A 371 22.94 8.55 2.65
CA LEU A 371 21.98 9.66 2.62
C LEU A 371 20.61 9.24 3.15
N TRP A 372 20.40 7.94 3.31
CA TRP A 372 19.19 7.36 3.87
C TRP A 372 19.53 6.42 5.02
N GLU A 373 18.66 6.37 6.01
CA GLU A 373 18.62 5.29 7.00
C GLU A 373 17.46 4.35 6.71
N LYS A 374 17.67 3.06 6.96
CA LYS A 374 16.61 2.04 6.86
C LYS A 374 15.85 1.98 8.18
N VAL A 375 14.57 2.35 8.15
CA VAL A 375 13.71 2.45 9.35
C VAL A 375 13.03 1.11 9.63
N VAL A 376 12.38 0.54 8.61
CA VAL A 376 11.68 -0.77 8.69
C VAL A 376 11.94 -1.55 7.42
N SER A 377 12.09 -2.87 7.55
CA SER A 377 12.21 -3.77 6.40
C SER A 377 11.62 -5.13 6.73
N ASP A 378 10.76 -5.62 5.86
CA ASP A 378 10.19 -6.97 5.88
C ASP A 378 10.23 -7.56 4.47
N ASP A 379 10.94 -8.67 4.30
CA ASP A 379 11.15 -9.27 2.98
C ASP A 379 9.92 -10.07 2.50
N SER A 380 8.96 -10.34 3.40
CA SER A 380 7.75 -11.07 3.07
C SER A 380 6.69 -11.00 4.16
N LYS A 381 5.54 -10.40 3.85
CA LYS A 381 4.34 -10.35 4.69
C LYS A 381 3.11 -10.73 3.90
N TRP A 382 2.11 -11.27 4.59
CA TRP A 382 0.80 -11.54 4.04
C TRP A 382 -0.20 -10.52 4.56
N PHE A 383 -0.87 -9.83 3.64
CA PHE A 383 -2.13 -9.17 3.92
C PHE A 383 -3.26 -10.15 3.65
N ARG A 384 -4.10 -10.38 4.67
CA ARG A 384 -5.24 -11.29 4.59
C ARG A 384 -6.53 -10.49 4.68
N VAL A 385 -7.35 -10.60 3.64
CA VAL A 385 -8.69 -10.01 3.63
C VAL A 385 -9.57 -10.78 4.62
N HIS A 386 -10.26 -10.06 5.49
CA HIS A 386 -11.16 -10.68 6.45
C HIS A 386 -12.41 -11.24 5.75
N GLU A 387 -12.80 -12.47 6.08
CA GLU A 387 -13.88 -13.21 5.41
C GLU A 387 -15.28 -12.57 5.55
N SER A 388 -15.47 -11.70 6.55
CA SER A 388 -16.72 -10.98 6.74
C SER A 388 -16.91 -9.79 5.78
N LEU A 389 -15.85 -9.35 5.10
CA LEU A 389 -15.94 -8.25 4.14
C LEU A 389 -16.76 -8.70 2.92
N ARG A 390 -17.47 -7.76 2.32
CA ARG A 390 -18.37 -8.00 1.19
C ARG A 390 -18.00 -7.07 0.05
N TYR A 391 -17.86 -7.64 -1.13
CA TYR A 391 -17.63 -6.93 -2.38
C TYR A 391 -18.29 -7.70 -3.53
N PRO A 392 -18.76 -7.03 -4.61
CA PRO A 392 -19.54 -7.71 -5.66
C PRO A 392 -18.76 -8.78 -6.44
N ILE A 393 -17.44 -8.68 -6.48
CA ILE A 393 -16.54 -9.66 -7.10
C ILE A 393 -15.48 -10.13 -6.09
N PRO A 394 -14.80 -11.27 -6.31
CA PRO A 394 -13.79 -11.76 -5.39
C PRO A 394 -12.63 -10.78 -5.20
N ILE A 395 -12.25 -10.59 -3.93
CA ILE A 395 -11.08 -9.83 -3.49
C ILE A 395 -9.99 -10.80 -3.02
N GLU A 396 -8.73 -10.38 -3.13
CA GLU A 396 -7.59 -11.29 -3.03
C GLU A 396 -6.67 -10.94 -1.86
N ASN A 397 -6.16 -11.99 -1.21
CA ASN A 397 -5.04 -11.85 -0.29
C ASN A 397 -3.79 -11.42 -1.07
N MET A 398 -2.94 -10.63 -0.42
CA MET A 398 -1.73 -10.12 -1.05
C MET A 398 -0.51 -10.54 -0.25
N ARG A 399 0.57 -10.83 -0.95
CA ARG A 399 1.89 -11.02 -0.35
C ARG A 399 2.78 -9.89 -0.82
N TYR A 400 3.48 -9.25 0.11
CA TYR A 400 4.31 -8.09 -0.18
C TYR A 400 5.64 -8.14 0.58
N GLN A 401 6.66 -7.47 0.06
CA GLN A 401 7.80 -6.98 0.84
C GLN A 401 7.59 -5.48 1.11
N LEU A 402 8.17 -4.98 2.19
CA LEU A 402 8.03 -3.61 2.64
C LEU A 402 9.38 -3.08 3.09
N HIS A 403 9.74 -1.88 2.62
CA HIS A 403 10.95 -1.18 3.05
C HIS A 403 10.63 0.31 3.24
N LEU A 404 10.83 0.80 4.45
CA LEU A 404 10.70 2.22 4.79
C LEU A 404 12.09 2.79 5.06
N TYR A 405 12.42 3.88 4.38
CA TYR A 405 13.65 4.63 4.55
C TYR A 405 13.36 6.06 5.00
N ARG A 406 14.30 6.68 5.71
CA ARG A 406 14.26 8.09 6.09
C ARG A 406 15.51 8.80 5.57
N ARG A 407 15.35 9.97 4.95
CA ARG A 407 16.46 10.82 4.51
C ARG A 407 17.17 11.41 5.74
N ILE A 408 18.49 11.33 5.82
CA ILE A 408 19.28 11.87 6.95
C ILE A 408 19.95 13.22 6.69
#